data_AF-A0A1R1EJ48-F1
#
_entry.id   AF-A0A1R1EJ48-F1
#
_cell.length_a   1.000
_cell.length_b   1.000
_cell.length_c   1.000
_cell.angle_alpha   90.00
_cell.angle_beta   90.00
_cell.angle_gamma   90.00
#
_symmetry.space_group_name_H-M   'P 1'
#
loop_
_entity.id
_entity.type
_entity.pdbx_description
1 polymer ?
#
loop_
_entity_poly.entity_id
_entity_poly.type
_entity_poly.pdbx_seq_one_letter_code
_entity_poly.pdbx_strand_id
1 'polypeptide(L)'
;MRLMGMMLLGAGLLLVGLGGFEKVLIYAAHAQNINDVHTLKDLTPDYIWNITNITLVGGIVIAVLGLFLFLYRRIASDIQQQNQEFEDRIRRDQP
;
A
#
# COMPACT_ATOMS: atom_id res chain seq x y z
N MET A 1 1.73 10.50 14.20
CA MET A 1 1.50 9.34 13.31
C MET A 1 0.91 9.68 11.94
N ARG A 2 0.10 10.74 11.76
CA ARG A 2 -0.45 11.09 10.43
C ARG A 2 0.62 11.35 9.37
N LEU A 3 1.66 12.11 9.72
CA LEU A 3 2.80 12.37 8.82
C LEU A 3 3.51 11.07 8.42
N MET A 4 3.75 10.18 9.38
CA MET A 4 4.37 8.87 9.15
C MET A 4 3.51 7.97 8.26
N GLY A 5 2.19 7.92 8.50
CA GLY A 5 1.24 7.18 7.65
C GLY A 5 1.22 7.72 6.22
N MET A 6 1.23 9.05 6.04
CA MET A 6 1.28 9.71 4.74
C MET A 6 2.61 9.45 3.99
N MET A 7 3.74 9.48 4.70
CA MET A 7 5.05 9.13 4.15
C MET A 7 5.10 7.66 3.70
N LEU A 8 4.58 6.74 4.52
CA LEU A 8 4.48 5.31 4.19
C LEU A 8 3.57 5.07 2.98
N LEU A 9 2.43 5.76 2.91
CA LEU A 9 1.52 5.67 1.77
C LEU A 9 2.20 6.16 0.49
N GLY A 10 2.87 7.31 0.53
CA GLY A 10 3.62 7.85 -0.60
C GLY A 10 4.76 6.94 -1.05
N ALA A 11 5.55 6.42 -0.10
CA ALA A 11 6.62 5.47 -0.39
C ALA A 11 6.10 4.15 -1.00
N GLY A 12 4.99 3.63 -0.47
CA GLY A 12 4.34 2.43 -1.01
C GLY A 12 3.86 2.63 -2.43
N LEU A 13 3.20 3.76 -2.73
CA LEU A 13 2.76 4.10 -4.09
C LEU A 13 3.95 4.25 -5.06
N LEU A 14 5.05 4.87 -4.62
CA LEU A 14 6.27 4.96 -5.44
C LEU A 14 6.85 3.58 -5.74
N LEU A 15 6.89 2.67 -4.76
CA LEU A 15 7.35 1.30 -4.98
C LEU A 15 6.46 0.51 -5.93
N VAL A 16 5.13 0.68 -5.84
CA VAL A 16 4.21 0.06 -6.81
C VAL A 16 4.47 0.59 -8.22
N GLY A 17 4.63 1.91 -8.37
CA GLY A 17 4.99 2.53 -9.64
C GLY A 17 6.32 2.01 -10.19
N LEU A 18 7.32 1.86 -9.32
CA LEU A 18 8.64 1.37 -9.69
C LEU A 18 8.61 -0.10 -10.12
N GLY A 19 7.92 -0.98 -9.38
CA GLY A 19 7.74 -2.38 -9.78
C GLY A 19 6.99 -2.54 -11.10
N GLY A 20 6.00 -1.67 -11.38
CA GLY A 20 5.33 -1.60 -12.68
C GLY A 20 6.27 -1.13 -13.79
N PHE A 21 7.06 -0.09 -13.54
CA PHE A 21 8.04 0.44 -14.47
C PHE A 21 9.12 -0.59 -14.83
N GLU A 22 9.61 -1.35 -13.86
CA GLU A 22 10.57 -2.43 -14.11
C GLU A 22 10.00 -3.49 -15.07
N LYS A 23 8.71 -3.85 -14.94
CA LYS A 23 8.07 -4.76 -15.91
C LYS A 23 7.94 -4.18 -17.31
N VAL A 24 7.69 -2.88 -17.42
CA VAL A 24 7.68 -2.18 -18.71
C VAL A 24 9.07 -2.20 -19.34
N LEU A 25 10.14 -2.03 -18.56
CA LEU A 25 11.52 -2.14 -19.04
C LEU A 25 11.86 -3.55 -19.52
N ILE A 26 11.44 -4.59 -18.79
CA ILE A 26 11.63 -5.99 -19.20
C ILE A 26 10.91 -6.27 -20.53
N TYR A 27 9.68 -5.78 -20.66
CA TYR A 27 8.91 -5.87 -21.91
C TYR A 27 9.63 -5.13 -23.05
N ALA A 28 10.06 -3.88 -22.82
CA ALA A 28 10.76 -3.07 -23.81
C ALA A 28 12.07 -3.72 -24.28
N ALA A 29 12.81 -4.36 -23.39
CA ALA A 29 14.05 -5.06 -23.72
C ALA A 29 13.86 -6.25 -24.68
N HIS A 30 12.66 -6.83 -24.71
CA HIS A 30 12.33 -7.97 -25.57
C HIS A 30 11.26 -7.68 -26.62
N ALA A 31 10.83 -6.41 -26.73
CA ALA A 31 9.68 -5.98 -27.52
C ALA A 31 9.80 -6.28 -29.03
N GLN A 32 10.99 -6.61 -29.53
CA GLN A 32 11.19 -6.93 -30.93
C GLN A 32 10.95 -8.40 -31.30
N ASN A 33 10.85 -9.32 -30.33
CA ASN A 33 10.77 -10.75 -30.61
C ASN A 33 9.61 -11.49 -29.95
N ILE A 34 8.79 -10.83 -29.12
CA ILE A 34 7.80 -11.53 -28.28
C ILE A 34 6.51 -10.72 -28.15
N ASN A 35 5.38 -11.33 -28.53
CA ASN A 35 4.03 -10.79 -28.32
C ASN A 35 3.29 -11.45 -27.14
N ASP A 36 3.89 -12.44 -26.47
CA ASP A 36 3.28 -13.20 -25.37
C ASP A 36 4.04 -13.00 -24.04
N VAL A 37 3.29 -12.73 -22.98
CA VAL A 37 3.79 -12.56 -21.61
C VAL A 37 4.37 -13.85 -21.07
N HIS A 38 3.88 -15.02 -21.50
CA HIS A 38 4.43 -16.32 -21.08
C HIS A 38 5.85 -16.51 -21.61
N THR A 39 6.05 -16.29 -22.90
CA THR A 39 7.37 -16.34 -23.54
C THR A 39 8.32 -15.30 -22.97
N LEU A 40 7.81 -14.12 -22.60
CA LEU A 40 8.61 -13.08 -21.95
C LEU A 40 9.09 -13.52 -20.55
N LYS A 41 8.23 -14.19 -19.79
CA LYS A 41 8.58 -14.74 -18.48
C LYS A 41 9.62 -15.86 -18.62
N ASP A 42 9.48 -16.73 -19.62
CA ASP A 42 10.40 -17.85 -19.84
C ASP A 42 11.80 -17.37 -20.30
N LEU A 43 11.87 -16.24 -21.01
CA LEU A 43 13.12 -15.63 -21.47
C LEU A 43 13.76 -14.70 -20.42
N THR A 44 12.98 -14.21 -19.46
CA THR A 44 13.49 -13.38 -18.38
C THR A 44 13.98 -14.28 -17.25
N PRO A 45 15.24 -14.15 -16.81
CA PRO A 45 15.73 -14.90 -15.65
C PRO A 45 14.80 -14.71 -14.45
N ASP A 46 14.46 -15.81 -13.77
CA ASP A 46 13.51 -15.82 -12.65
C ASP A 46 13.87 -14.79 -11.57
N TYR A 47 15.16 -14.54 -11.35
CA TYR A 47 15.60 -13.53 -10.37
C TYR A 47 15.14 -12.11 -10.75
N ILE A 48 15.19 -11.72 -12.03
CA ILE A 48 14.73 -10.39 -12.49
C ILE A 48 13.22 -10.30 -12.38
N TRP A 49 12.51 -11.33 -12.89
CA TRP A 49 11.06 -11.36 -12.84
C TRP A 49 10.54 -11.31 -11.40
N ASN A 50 11.19 -12.02 -10.48
CA ASN A 50 10.80 -12.06 -9.08
C ASN A 50 11.12 -10.75 -8.34
N ILE A 51 12.23 -10.06 -8.64
CA ILE A 51 12.52 -8.74 -8.05
C ILE A 51 11.37 -7.77 -8.33
N THR A 52 10.92 -7.67 -9.59
CA THR A 52 9.82 -6.75 -9.93
C THR A 52 8.53 -7.08 -9.20
N ASN A 53 8.20 -8.36 -9.03
CA ASN A 53 7.04 -8.80 -8.26
C ASN A 53 7.19 -8.46 -6.77
N ILE A 54 8.37 -8.66 -6.19
CA ILE A 54 8.65 -8.32 -4.79
C ILE A 54 8.52 -6.82 -4.57
N THR A 55 9.08 -5.99 -5.45
CA THR A 55 8.96 -4.53 -5.39
C THR A 55 7.49 -4.09 -5.44
N LEU A 56 6.70 -4.69 -6.33
CA LEU A 56 5.30 -4.35 -6.53
C LEU A 56 4.44 -4.81 -5.34
N VAL A 57 4.58 -6.05 -4.90
CA VAL A 57 3.85 -6.59 -3.73
C VAL A 57 4.28 -5.88 -2.45
N GLY A 58 5.57 -5.65 -2.26
CA GLY A 58 6.11 -4.89 -1.13
C GLY A 58 5.57 -3.46 -1.08
N GLY A 59 5.50 -2.80 -2.23
CA GLY A 59 4.88 -1.47 -2.36
C GLY A 59 3.41 -1.47 -1.94
N ILE A 60 2.62 -2.46 -2.38
CA ILE A 60 1.21 -2.61 -1.99
C ILE A 60 1.09 -2.79 -0.48
N VAL A 61 1.87 -3.70 0.12
CA VAL A 61 1.84 -3.96 1.57
C VAL A 61 2.17 -2.69 2.35
N ILE A 62 3.21 -1.95 1.94
CA ILE A 62 3.61 -0.70 2.59
C ILE A 62 2.52 0.37 2.44
N ALA A 63 1.90 0.49 1.26
CA ALA A 63 0.81 1.43 1.03
C ALA A 63 -0.41 1.13 1.90
N VAL A 64 -0.79 -0.15 2.04
CA VAL A 64 -1.90 -0.60 2.90
C VAL A 64 -1.61 -0.30 4.37
N LEU A 65 -0.38 -0.57 4.85
CA LEU A 65 0.02 -0.25 6.21
C LEU A 65 0.01 1.27 6.47
N GLY A 66 0.49 2.06 5.52
CA GLY A 66 0.44 3.52 5.57
C GLY A 66 -0.99 4.05 5.66
N LEU A 67 -1.90 3.50 4.86
CA LEU A 67 -3.33 3.82 4.89
C LEU A 67 -3.96 3.44 6.23
N PHE A 68 -3.66 2.24 6.73
CA PHE A 68 -4.16 1.78 8.02
C PHE A 68 -3.74 2.70 9.16
N LEU A 69 -2.45 3.07 9.23
CA LEU A 69 -1.93 4.01 10.24
C LEU A 69 -2.53 5.41 10.12
N PHE A 70 -2.84 5.85 8.90
CA PHE A 70 -3.49 7.12 8.66
C PHE A 70 -4.93 7.14 9.21
N LEU A 71 -5.70 6.08 8.96
CA LEU A 71 -7.10 5.96 9.36
C LEU A 71 -7.28 5.60 10.84
N TYR A 72 -6.38 4.79 11.42
CA TYR A 72 -6.47 4.32 12.81
C TYR A 72 -6.65 5.46 13.81
N ARG A 73 -5.92 6.56 13.63
CA ARG A 73 -6.03 7.71 14.55
C ARG A 73 -7.37 8.43 14.46
N ARG A 74 -8.02 8.45 13.29
CA ARG A 74 -9.34 9.07 13.11
C ARG A 74 -10.42 8.23 13.80
N ILE A 75 -10.37 6.91 13.58
CA ILE A 75 -11.30 5.98 14.20
C ILE A 75 -11.13 6.00 15.73
N ALA A 76 -9.90 6.02 16.24
CA ALA A 76 -9.63 6.08 17.67
C ALA A 76 -10.14 7.37 18.33
N SER A 77 -10.04 8.53 17.66
CA SER A 77 -10.58 9.79 18.19
C SER A 77 -12.11 9.78 18.21
N ASP A 78 -12.74 9.23 17.17
CA ASP A 78 -14.20 9.17 17.08
C ASP A 78 -14.79 8.27 18.18
N ILE A 79 -14.13 7.13 18.47
CA ILE A 79 -14.51 6.23 19.58
C ILE A 79 -14.38 6.93 20.94
N GLN A 80 -13.31 7.70 21.16
CA GLN A 80 -13.13 8.42 22.42
C GLN A 80 -14.19 9.49 22.64
N GLN A 81 -14.58 10.22 21.59
CA GLN A 81 -15.64 11.22 21.67
C GLN A 81 -17.00 10.59 21.99
N GLN A 82 -17.35 9.49 21.33
CA GLN A 82 -18.58 8.77 21.62
C GLN A 82 -18.65 8.26 23.06
N ASN A 83 -17.53 7.76 23.60
CA ASN A 83 -17.47 7.31 24.99
C ASN A 83 -17.65 8.47 25.98
N GLN A 84 -17.06 9.65 25.72
CA GLN A 84 -17.24 10.83 26.55
C GLN A 84 -18.69 11.32 26.54
N GLU A 85 -19.31 11.41 25.36
CA GLU A 85 -20.73 11.78 25.26
C GLU A 85 -21.65 10.78 26.00
N PHE A 86 -21.31 9.49 25.98
CA PHE A 86 -22.05 8.47 26.69
C PHE A 86 -21.91 8.62 28.20
N GLU A 87 -20.71 8.88 28.73
CA GLU A 87 -20.49 9.16 30.15
C GLU A 87 -21.20 10.44 30.62
N ASP A 88 -21.18 11.50 29.81
CA ASP A 88 -21.85 12.77 30.12
C ASP A 88 -23.37 12.66 30.11
N ARG A 89 -23.94 11.73 29.32
CA ARG A 89 -25.36 11.37 29.39
C ARG A 89 -25.66 10.64 30.69
N ILE A 90 -24.86 9.62 31.03
CA ILE A 90 -25.04 8.87 32.30
C ILE A 90 -24.96 9.80 33.51
N ARG A 91 -24.01 10.75 33.56
CA ARG A 91 -23.91 11.71 34.66
C ARG A 91 -25.09 12.66 34.75
N ARG A 92 -25.69 13.05 33.62
CA ARG A 92 -26.88 13.92 33.61
C ARG A 92 -28.15 13.22 34.06
N ASP A 93 -28.22 11.91 33.84
CA ASP A 93 -29.38 11.08 34.19
C ASP A 93 -29.27 10.46 35.60
N GLN A 94 -28.17 10.70 36.34
CA GLN A 94 -28.07 10.34 37.75
C GLN A 94 -28.73 11.42 38.63
N PRO A 95 -29.68 11.04 39.52
CA PRO A 95 -30.46 11.97 40.35
C PRO A 95 -29.67 12.63 41.47
#